data_AF-A0A7C4XZV9-F1
#
_entry.id   AF-A0A7C4XZV9-F1
#
_cell.length_a   1.000
_cell.length_b   1.000
_cell.length_c   1.000
_cell.angle_alpha   90.00
_cell.angle_beta   90.00
_cell.angle_gamma   90.00
#
_symmetry.space_group_name_H-M   'P 1'
#
loop_
_entity.id
_entity.type
_entity.pdbx_description
1 polymer ?
#
loop_
_entity_poly.entity_id
_entity_poly.type
_entity_poly.pdbx_seq_one_letter_code
_entity_poly.pdbx_strand_id
1 'polypeptide(L)'
;MKVNIQENSWLAKLAAAKLKAGQAAIVFGNTIHLNNTSRAEFLKDKEWLCHELKHVEQYRQYGFVGFLVKYLIEWIRNGYYNNRFEKEARENESDISLLEKVKII
;
A
#
# COMPACT_ATOMS: atom_id res chain seq x y z
N MET A 1 -13.08 7.81 1.46
CA MET A 1 -12.66 6.40 1.63
C MET A 1 -12.31 6.15 3.09
N LYS A 2 -12.75 5.04 3.71
CA LYS A 2 -12.35 4.70 5.09
C LYS A 2 -11.13 3.77 5.05
N VAL A 3 -10.05 4.12 5.73
CA VAL A 3 -8.80 3.36 5.76
C VAL A 3 -8.39 3.09 7.20
N ASN A 4 -8.14 1.83 7.53
CA ASN A 4 -7.60 1.45 8.83
C ASN A 4 -6.08 1.36 8.75
N ILE A 5 -5.39 1.75 9.82
CA ILE A 5 -3.94 1.54 9.95
C ILE A 5 -3.71 0.58 11.11
N GLN A 6 -3.06 -0.54 10.83
CA GLN A 6 -2.72 -1.55 11.82
C GLN A 6 -1.20 -1.73 11.89
N GLU A 7 -0.63 -1.46 13.06
CA GLU A 7 0.78 -1.66 13.33
C GLU A 7 1.07 -3.13 13.68
N ASN A 8 2.33 -3.56 13.46
CA ASN A 8 2.84 -4.86 13.91
C ASN A 8 2.07 -6.09 13.41
N SER A 9 1.41 -5.97 12.26
CA SER A 9 0.68 -7.10 11.67
C SER A 9 1.62 -8.23 11.29
N TRP A 10 1.27 -9.46 11.68
CA TRP A 10 2.04 -10.65 11.31
C TRP A 10 2.16 -10.82 9.78
N LEU A 11 1.14 -10.40 9.03
CA LEU A 11 1.17 -10.36 7.57
C LEU A 11 2.23 -9.39 7.04
N ALA A 12 2.33 -8.19 7.63
CA ALA A 12 3.33 -7.21 7.24
C ALA A 12 4.75 -7.65 7.62
N LYS A 13 4.92 -8.35 8.75
CA LYS A 13 6.20 -8.96 9.14
C LYS A 13 6.70 -9.98 8.11
N LEU A 14 5.81 -10.87 7.65
CA LEU A 14 6.19 -11.92 6.69
C LEU A 14 6.62 -11.32 5.35
N ALA A 15 5.88 -10.32 4.86
CA ALA A 15 6.18 -9.70 3.58
C ALA A 15 7.37 -8.74 3.65
N ALA A 16 7.56 -8.01 4.76
CA ALA A 16 8.77 -7.20 4.98
C ALA A 16 10.04 -8.06 5.04
N ALA A 17 9.99 -9.21 5.72
CA ALA A 17 11.10 -10.15 5.76
C ALA A 17 11.49 -10.64 4.35
N LYS A 18 10.52 -10.79 3.45
CA LYS A 18 10.74 -11.18 2.05
C LYS A 18 11.31 -10.04 1.20
N LEU A 19 10.92 -8.79 1.50
CA LEU A 19 11.38 -7.59 0.80
C LEU A 19 12.73 -7.04 1.32
N LYS A 20 13.27 -7.59 2.43
CA LYS A 20 14.50 -7.11 3.12
C LYS A 20 14.47 -5.61 3.45
N ALA A 21 13.28 -5.01 3.53
CA ALA A 21 13.12 -3.60 3.84
C ALA A 21 13.07 -3.41 5.36
N GLY A 22 13.85 -2.44 5.87
CA GLY A 22 13.88 -2.11 7.30
C GLY A 22 12.56 -1.55 7.81
N GLN A 23 11.76 -0.93 6.95
CA GLN A 23 10.40 -0.45 7.20
C GLN A 23 9.53 -0.85 6.00
N ALA A 24 8.28 -1.23 6.25
CA ALA A 24 7.36 -1.58 5.17
C ALA A 24 5.91 -1.27 5.56
N ALA A 25 5.13 -0.86 4.56
CA ALA A 25 3.69 -0.74 4.64
C ALA A 25 3.11 -1.64 3.55
N ILE A 26 2.01 -2.32 3.87
CA ILE A 26 1.35 -3.22 2.93
C ILE A 26 -0.14 -3.04 3.06
N VAL A 27 -0.79 -2.83 1.92
CA VAL A 27 -2.24 -2.72 1.87
C VAL A 27 -2.89 -4.07 1.63
N PHE A 28 -3.90 -4.38 2.45
CA PHE A 28 -4.85 -5.45 2.21
C PHE A 28 -6.26 -4.88 2.25
N GLY A 29 -6.88 -4.75 1.08
CA GLY A 29 -8.22 -4.18 0.96
C GLY A 29 -8.23 -2.70 1.34
N ASN A 30 -8.75 -2.41 2.53
CA ASN A 30 -8.87 -1.06 3.11
C ASN A 30 -8.02 -0.86 4.37
N THR A 31 -7.13 -1.81 4.67
CA THR A 31 -6.25 -1.74 5.84
C THR A 31 -4.80 -1.65 5.39
N ILE A 32 -4.08 -0.67 5.91
CA ILE A 32 -2.64 -0.51 5.74
C ILE A 32 -1.97 -1.16 6.95
N HIS A 33 -1.16 -2.16 6.69
CA HIS A 33 -0.41 -2.87 7.72
C HIS A 33 1.03 -2.37 7.75
N LEU A 34 1.42 -1.78 8.88
CA LEU A 34 2.76 -1.24 9.08
C LEU A 34 3.67 -2.26 9.76
N ASN A 35 4.92 -2.34 9.28
CA ASN A 35 5.97 -3.13 9.89
C ASN A 35 7.20 -2.26 10.18
N ASN A 36 7.65 -2.29 11.43
CA ASN A 36 8.83 -1.56 11.92
C ASN A 36 8.78 -0.04 11.69
N THR A 37 7.56 0.51 11.61
CA THR A 37 7.27 1.95 11.60
C THR A 37 5.99 2.21 12.38
N SER A 38 5.88 3.38 13.00
CA SER A 38 4.68 3.82 13.71
C SER A 38 3.70 4.53 12.79
N ARG A 39 2.40 4.54 13.15
CA ARG A 39 1.36 5.31 12.47
C ARG A 39 1.74 6.79 12.39
N ALA A 40 2.34 7.35 13.44
CA ALA A 40 2.72 8.76 13.46
C ALA A 40 3.85 9.08 12.47
N GLU A 41 4.84 8.20 12.32
CA GLU A 41 5.92 8.36 11.33
C GLU A 41 5.39 8.19 9.91
N PHE A 42 4.59 7.15 9.68
CA PHE A 42 3.97 6.89 8.39
C PHE A 42 3.08 8.05 7.93
N LEU A 43 2.29 8.63 8.83
CA LEU A 43 1.42 9.78 8.48
C LEU A 43 2.18 11.09 8.22
N LYS A 44 3.42 11.21 8.70
CA LYS A 44 4.27 12.37 8.38
C LYS A 44 4.83 12.28 6.95
N ASP A 45 5.03 11.07 6.47
CA ASP A 45 5.48 10.80 5.11
C ASP A 45 4.28 10.78 4.15
N LYS A 46 3.98 11.95 3.57
CA LYS A 46 2.82 12.11 2.68
C LYS A 46 2.98 11.33 1.38
N GLU A 47 4.19 11.23 0.86
CA GLU A 47 4.47 10.50 -0.39
C GLU A 47 4.19 9.02 -0.17
N TRP A 48 4.76 8.46 0.90
CA TRP A 48 4.52 7.07 1.27
C TRP A 48 3.05 6.81 1.59
N LEU A 49 2.39 7.72 2.30
CA LEU A 49 0.95 7.62 2.55
C LEU A 49 0.14 7.59 1.24
N CYS A 50 0.40 8.50 0.31
CA CYS A 50 -0.28 8.55 -0.99
C CYS A 50 -0.05 7.26 -1.80
N HIS A 51 1.17 6.70 -1.77
CA HIS A 51 1.49 5.42 -2.38
C HIS A 51 0.56 4.30 -1.88
N GLU A 52 0.49 4.11 -0.57
CA GLU A 52 -0.35 3.06 0.03
C GLU A 52 -1.84 3.33 -0.20
N LEU A 53 -2.27 4.61 -0.14
CA LEU A 53 -3.66 4.97 -0.44
C LEU A 53 -4.06 4.63 -1.88
N LYS A 54 -3.12 4.71 -2.83
CA LYS A 54 -3.38 4.30 -4.20
C LYS A 54 -3.64 2.81 -4.30
N HIS A 55 -2.91 1.98 -3.55
CA HIS A 55 -3.22 0.56 -3.45
C HIS A 55 -4.60 0.31 -2.87
N VAL A 56 -5.03 1.06 -1.85
CA VAL A 56 -6.41 0.95 -1.33
C VAL A 56 -7.42 1.27 -2.43
N GLU A 57 -7.18 2.30 -3.24
CA GLU A 57 -8.06 2.63 -4.37
C GLU A 57 -8.10 1.51 -5.41
N GLN A 58 -6.94 0.95 -5.78
CA GLN A 58 -6.86 -0.19 -6.69
C GLN A 58 -7.61 -1.42 -6.15
N TYR A 59 -7.50 -1.70 -4.85
CA TYR A 59 -8.29 -2.72 -4.17
C TYR A 59 -9.80 -2.45 -4.24
N ARG A 60 -10.22 -1.19 -4.16
CA ARG A 60 -11.64 -0.81 -4.32
C ARG A 60 -12.10 -0.94 -5.77
N GLN A 61 -11.25 -0.62 -6.73
CA GLN A 61 -11.57 -0.67 -8.16
C GLN A 61 -11.67 -2.12 -8.68
N TYR A 62 -10.72 -2.96 -8.31
CA TYR A 62 -10.64 -4.35 -8.81
C TYR A 62 -11.19 -5.40 -7.83
N GLY A 63 -11.56 -4.99 -6.62
CA GLY A 63 -11.96 -5.89 -5.54
C GLY A 63 -10.76 -6.61 -4.91
N PHE A 64 -10.97 -7.20 -3.72
CA PHE A 64 -9.90 -7.81 -2.93
C PHE A 64 -9.12 -8.88 -3.69
N VAL A 65 -9.82 -9.90 -4.19
CA VAL A 65 -9.21 -11.02 -4.92
C VAL A 65 -8.76 -10.60 -6.31
N GLY A 66 -9.56 -9.75 -6.98
CA GLY A 66 -9.25 -9.31 -8.35
C GLY A 66 -7.98 -8.50 -8.44
N PHE A 67 -7.75 -7.59 -7.48
CA PHE A 67 -6.49 -6.85 -7.39
C PHE A 67 -5.31 -7.77 -7.10
N LEU A 68 -5.40 -8.63 -6.07
CA LEU A 68 -4.31 -9.55 -5.71
C LEU A 68 -3.87 -10.43 -6.89
N VAL A 69 -4.82 -11.01 -7.60
CA VAL A 69 -4.52 -11.88 -8.77
C VAL A 69 -3.87 -11.06 -9.88
N LYS A 70 -4.41 -9.88 -10.22
CA LYS A 70 -3.82 -9.01 -11.25
C LYS A 70 -2.42 -8.54 -10.87
N TYR A 71 -2.24 -8.13 -9.62
CA TYR A 71 -0.96 -7.69 -9.08
C TYR A 71 0.07 -8.82 -9.13
N LEU A 72 -0.31 -10.04 -8.72
CA LEU A 72 0.59 -11.19 -8.74
C LEU A 72 0.95 -11.60 -10.17
N ILE A 73 -0.01 -11.61 -11.11
CA ILE A 73 0.25 -11.90 -12.52
C ILE A 73 1.22 -10.86 -13.11
N GLU A 74 0.99 -9.58 -12.86
CA GLU A 74 1.89 -8.50 -13.30
C GLU A 74 3.28 -8.65 -12.69
N TRP A 75 3.34 -8.97 -11.39
CA TRP A 75 4.60 -9.17 -10.68
C TRP A 75 5.40 -10.34 -11.26
N ILE A 76 4.75 -11.46 -11.58
CA ILE A 76 5.43 -12.62 -12.18
C ILE A 76 5.90 -12.30 -13.60
N ARG A 77 5.15 -11.51 -14.37
CA ARG A 77 5.47 -11.20 -15.77
C ARG A 77 6.53 -10.11 -15.92
N ASN A 78 6.44 -9.06 -15.11
CA ASN A 78 7.22 -7.84 -15.27
C ASN A 78 8.17 -7.56 -14.09
N GLY A 79 8.07 -8.31 -13.00
CA GLY A 79 8.79 -8.04 -11.75
C GLY A 79 8.12 -6.97 -10.89
N TYR A 80 8.68 -6.72 -9.69
CA TYR A 80 8.15 -5.75 -8.72
C TYR A 80 8.25 -4.32 -9.23
N TYR A 81 9.46 -3.89 -9.61
CA TYR A 81 9.71 -2.50 -10.02
C TYR A 81 8.93 -2.06 -11.25
N ASN A 82 8.63 -3.01 -12.15
CA ASN A 82 7.95 -2.75 -13.41
C ASN A 82 6.46 -3.09 -13.38
N ASN A 83 5.92 -3.53 -12.24
CA ASN A 83 4.50 -3.78 -12.06
C ASN A 83 3.70 -2.48 -12.31
N ARG A 84 2.68 -2.54 -13.17
CA ARG A 84 1.86 -1.35 -13.49
C ARG A 84 1.27 -0.70 -12.24
N PHE A 85 0.90 -1.50 -11.24
CA PHE A 85 0.23 -1.00 -10.04
C PHE A 85 1.20 -0.26 -9.12
N GLU A 86 2.46 -0.69 -9.08
CA GLU A 86 3.55 0.00 -8.37
C GLU A 86 3.94 1.30 -9.08
N LYS A 87 3.94 1.31 -10.42
CA LYS A 87 4.17 2.54 -11.19
C LYS A 87 3.08 3.57 -10.94
N GLU A 88 1.82 3.13 -11.00
CA GLU A 88 0.68 3.99 -10.73
C GLU A 88 0.72 4.55 -9.30
N ALA A 89 1.11 3.72 -8.32
CA ALA A 89 1.30 4.18 -6.94
C ALA A 89 2.39 5.25 -6.84
N ARG A 90 3.55 5.05 -7.49
CA ARG A 90 4.64 6.04 -7.54
C ARG A 90 4.24 7.35 -8.22
N GLU A 91 3.50 7.27 -9.33
CA GLU A 91 2.99 8.45 -10.03
C GLU A 91 2.01 9.26 -9.17
N ASN A 92 1.32 8.60 -8.23
CA ASN A 92 0.36 9.23 -7.31
C ASN A 92 0.97 9.66 -5.96
N GLU A 93 2.27 9.42 -5.70
CA GLU A 93 2.93 9.86 -4.45
C GLU A 93 2.80 11.37 -4.22
N SER A 94 2.82 12.17 -5.29
CA SER A 94 2.67 13.62 -5.23
C SER A 94 1.21 14.11 -5.20
N ASP A 95 0.22 13.23 -5.37
CA ASP A 95 -1.20 13.63 -5.39
C ASP A 95 -1.78 13.73 -3.96
N ILE A 96 -1.56 14.91 -3.36
CA ILE A 96 -2.04 15.25 -2.02
C ILE A 96 -3.59 15.29 -1.96
N SER A 97 -4.29 15.40 -3.11
CA SER A 97 -5.76 15.44 -3.13
C SER A 97 -6.41 14.15 -2.64
N LEU A 98 -5.66 13.04 -2.66
CA LEU A 98 -6.09 11.76 -2.09
C LEU A 98 -6.27 11.87 -0.57
N LEU A 99 -5.42 12.64 0.12
CA LEU A 99 -5.47 12.79 1.57
C LEU A 99 -6.79 13.41 2.04
N GLU A 100 -7.34 14.36 1.30
CA GLU A 100 -8.60 15.02 1.64
C GLU A 100 -9.82 14.08 1.50
N LYS A 101 -9.71 13.09 0.62
CA LYS A 101 -10.78 12.12 0.35
C LYS A 101 -10.74 10.92 1.29
N VAL A 102 -9.70 10.77 2.10
CA VAL A 102 -9.51 9.64 3.00
C VAL A 102 -9.80 10.00 4.46
N LYS A 103 -10.63 9.18 5.09
CA LYS A 103 -10.84 9.18 6.53
C LYS A 103 -10.08 8.01 7.12
N ILE A 104 -8.94 8.31 7.75
CA ILE A 104 -8.13 7.34 8.48
C ILE A 104 -8.81 7.11 9.83
N ILE A 105 -9.16 5.86 10.12
CA ILE A 105 -9.77 5.40 11.37
C ILE A 105 -8.71 4.63 12.16
#